data_AF-A0A965EQ75-F1
#
_entry.id   AF-A0A965EQ75-F1
#
_cell.length_a   1.000
_cell.length_b   1.000
_cell.length_c   1.000
_cell.angle_alpha   90.00
_cell.angle_beta   90.00
_cell.angle_gamma   90.00
#
_symmetry.space_group_name_H-M   'P 1'
#
loop_
_entity.id
_entity.type
_entity.pdbx_description
1 polymer ?
#
loop_
_entity_poly.entity_id
_entity_poly.type
_entity_poly.pdbx_seq_one_letter_code
_entity_poly.pdbx_strand_id
1 'polypeptide(L)'
;MSDTYKIQAFLTAKSAEESASKNTTDAYARDLMDFNGFLGHAGFDFMSAQMMQIERYIVALDAQGLSQATRARRLSAIKQFYRFCVEEGWRGDNPAIQISGPSKKKSLPKTLSVSDVETLLTMAVRSAKNHEDALRQNCLMQILYATGMRVSE
;
A
#
# COMPACT_ATOMS: atom_id res chain seq x y z
N MET A 1 -8.99 14.12 18.79
CA MET A 1 -10.22 13.48 18.25
C MET A 1 -10.56 13.92 16.82
N SER A 2 -10.18 15.12 16.37
CA SER A 2 -10.53 15.64 15.03
C SER A 2 -9.89 14.86 13.86
N ASP A 3 -8.70 14.28 14.01
CA ASP A 3 -7.98 13.70 12.87
C ASP A 3 -8.36 12.26 12.54
N THR A 4 -8.63 11.45 13.56
CA THR A 4 -9.13 10.08 13.36
C THR A 4 -10.46 10.09 12.60
N TYR A 5 -11.32 11.07 12.89
CA TYR A 5 -12.57 11.27 12.16
C TYR A 5 -12.32 11.58 10.67
N LYS A 6 -11.38 12.48 10.35
CA LYS A 6 -11.03 12.82 8.97
C LYS A 6 -10.49 11.61 8.20
N ILE A 7 -9.64 10.82 8.84
CA ILE A 7 -9.15 9.55 8.26
C ILE A 7 -10.35 8.64 7.97
N GLN A 8 -11.26 8.44 8.93
CA GLN A 8 -12.40 7.56 8.73
C GLN A 8 -13.30 8.02 7.59
N ALA A 9 -13.60 9.31 7.50
CA ALA A 9 -14.39 9.88 6.40
C ALA A 9 -13.71 9.68 5.04
N PHE A 10 -12.39 9.90 4.94
CA PHE A 10 -11.63 9.58 3.72
C PHE A 10 -11.73 8.10 3.35
N LEU A 11 -11.59 7.19 4.33
CA LEU A 11 -11.68 5.74 4.07
C LEU A 11 -13.09 5.32 3.66
N THR A 12 -14.14 5.92 4.24
CA THR A 12 -15.52 5.70 3.84
C THR A 12 -15.76 6.16 2.40
N ALA A 13 -15.31 7.37 2.04
CA ALA A 13 -15.40 7.88 0.68
C ALA A 13 -14.66 6.98 -0.31
N LYS A 14 -13.43 6.55 0.02
CA LYS A 14 -12.66 5.63 -0.82
C LYS A 14 -13.27 4.25 -0.96
N SER A 15 -13.96 3.75 0.05
CA SER A 15 -14.64 2.46 -0.03
C SER A 15 -15.94 2.52 -0.85
N ALA A 16 -16.54 3.72 -0.98
CA ALA A 16 -17.71 3.95 -1.83
C ALA A 16 -17.36 4.09 -3.32
N GLU A 17 -16.13 4.51 -3.64
CA GLU A 17 -15.60 4.43 -5.00
C GLU A 17 -15.41 2.93 -5.35
N GLU A 18 -16.18 2.39 -6.31
CA GLU A 18 -16.26 0.95 -6.70
C GLU A 18 -14.92 0.27 -7.09
N SER A 19 -13.80 0.98 -6.98
CA SER A 19 -12.46 0.55 -7.39
C SER A 19 -11.48 0.29 -6.23
N ALA A 20 -11.86 0.56 -4.97
CA ALA A 20 -10.96 0.31 -3.83
C ALA A 20 -11.21 -1.06 -3.18
N SER A 21 -10.24 -1.98 -3.32
CA SER A 21 -10.24 -3.22 -2.54
C SER A 21 -10.09 -2.95 -1.03
N LYS A 22 -10.58 -3.86 -0.18
CA LYS A 22 -10.38 -3.80 1.28
C LYS A 22 -8.90 -3.61 1.66
N ASN A 23 -8.00 -4.32 0.96
CA ASN A 23 -6.55 -4.22 1.16
C ASN A 23 -6.02 -2.81 0.87
N THR A 24 -6.61 -2.10 -0.10
CA THR A 24 -6.26 -0.72 -0.43
C THR A 24 -6.70 0.22 0.69
N THR A 25 -7.92 0.08 1.19
CA THR A 25 -8.43 0.87 2.32
C THR A 25 -7.61 0.65 3.59
N ASP A 26 -7.27 -0.61 3.92
CA ASP A 26 -6.43 -0.95 5.08
C ASP A 26 -4.99 -0.42 4.94
N ALA A 27 -4.48 -0.33 3.70
CA ALA A 27 -3.18 0.27 3.41
C ALA A 27 -3.21 1.79 3.63
N TYR A 28 -4.28 2.48 3.19
CA TYR A 28 -4.46 3.91 3.47
C TYR A 28 -4.60 4.19 4.96
N ALA A 29 -5.42 3.40 5.67
CA ALA A 29 -5.66 3.56 7.10
C ALA A 29 -4.34 3.55 7.90
N ARG A 30 -3.53 2.52 7.69
CA ARG A 30 -2.21 2.38 8.34
C ARG A 30 -1.27 3.53 8.01
N ASP A 31 -1.19 3.92 6.74
CA ASP A 31 -0.28 4.99 6.31
C ASP A 31 -0.64 6.35 6.90
N LEU A 32 -1.94 6.66 6.95
CA LEU A 32 -2.43 7.92 7.48
C LEU A 32 -2.38 7.96 9.01
N MET A 33 -2.63 6.84 9.68
CA MET A 33 -2.45 6.74 11.15
C MET A 33 -0.98 6.95 11.54
N ASP A 34 -0.05 6.34 10.81
CA ASP A 34 1.39 6.52 11.06
C ASP A 34 1.83 7.97 10.86
N PHE A 35 1.36 8.61 9.78
CA PHE A 35 1.67 10.02 9.53
C PHE A 35 1.02 10.94 10.58
N ASN A 36 -0.23 10.67 10.98
CA ASN A 36 -0.90 11.39 12.06
C ASN A 36 -0.12 11.28 13.38
N GLY A 37 0.38 10.07 13.69
CA GLY A 37 1.26 9.85 14.84
C GLY A 37 2.52 10.73 14.74
N PHE A 38 3.20 10.73 13.59
CA PHE A 38 4.38 11.57 13.37
C PHE A 38 4.10 13.06 13.56
N LEU A 39 3.00 13.58 13.02
CA LEU A 39 2.59 14.98 13.20
C LEU A 39 2.34 15.31 14.67
N GLY A 40 1.64 14.44 15.39
CA GLY A 40 1.31 14.63 16.80
C GLY A 40 2.56 14.77 17.69
N HIS A 41 3.63 14.03 17.42
CA HIS A 41 4.90 14.17 18.15
C HIS A 41 5.56 15.53 17.94
N ALA A 42 5.28 16.20 16.82
CA ALA A 42 5.80 17.52 16.48
C ALA A 42 4.81 18.66 16.81
N GLY A 43 3.66 18.35 17.42
CA GLY A 43 2.62 19.33 17.76
C GLY A 43 1.82 19.82 16.56
N PHE A 44 1.82 19.08 15.45
CA PHE A 44 1.02 19.37 14.26
C PHE A 44 -0.15 18.39 14.13
N ASP A 45 -1.14 18.79 13.34
CA ASP A 45 -2.23 17.97 12.85
C ASP A 45 -2.32 18.05 11.33
N PHE A 46 -3.27 17.33 10.72
CA PHE A 46 -3.43 17.37 9.27
C PHE A 46 -3.72 18.76 8.72
N MET A 47 -4.41 19.61 9.49
CA MET A 47 -4.87 20.92 9.02
C MET A 47 -3.77 21.98 9.11
N SER A 48 -2.90 21.88 10.10
CA SER A 48 -1.77 22.77 10.35
C SER A 48 -0.50 22.36 9.61
N ALA A 49 -0.34 21.06 9.30
CA ALA A 49 0.84 20.55 8.62
C ALA A 49 1.09 21.24 7.27
N GLN A 50 2.32 21.68 7.05
CA GLN A 50 2.77 22.27 5.80
C GLN A 50 3.65 21.29 5.04
N MET A 51 4.06 21.68 3.83
CA MET A 51 4.97 20.89 2.99
C MET A 51 6.20 20.40 3.78
N MET A 52 6.77 21.25 4.63
CA MET A 52 7.94 20.93 5.46
C MET A 52 7.72 19.72 6.38
N GLN A 53 6.56 19.58 7.02
CA GLN A 53 6.28 18.45 7.90
C GLN A 53 6.19 17.13 7.13
N ILE A 54 5.63 17.18 5.93
CA ILE A 54 5.51 16.01 5.06
C ILE A 54 6.91 15.60 4.55
N GLU A 55 7.75 16.55 4.14
CA GLU A 55 9.13 16.27 3.74
C GLU A 55 9.94 15.65 4.89
N ARG A 56 9.84 16.23 6.09
CA ARG A 56 10.47 15.69 7.30
C ARG A 56 10.02 14.27 7.59
N TYR A 57 8.73 13.98 7.41
CA TYR A 57 8.22 12.61 7.54
C TYR A 57 8.87 11.66 6.54
N ILE A 58 8.93 12.03 5.25
CA ILE A 58 9.55 11.17 4.22
C ILE A 58 11.05 10.93 4.49
N VAL A 59 11.77 11.94 5.00
CA VAL A 59 13.16 11.80 5.43
C VAL A 59 13.28 10.89 6.65
N ALA A 60 12.40 11.04 7.65
CA ALA A 60 12.39 10.18 8.83
C ALA A 60 12.16 8.69 8.46
N LEU A 61 11.28 8.42 7.49
CA LEU A 61 11.06 7.06 6.99
C LEU A 61 12.30 6.48 6.30
N ASP A 62 13.12 7.32 5.66
CA ASP A 62 14.40 6.89 5.07
C ASP A 62 15.41 6.53 6.14
N ALA A 63 15.52 7.37 7.17
CA ALA A 63 16.40 7.15 8.32
C ALA A 63 16.03 5.87 9.10
N GLN A 64 14.75 5.48 9.06
CA GLN A 64 14.25 4.21 9.61
C GLN A 64 14.53 2.99 8.70
N GLY A 65 15.16 3.19 7.54
CA GLY A 65 15.49 2.12 6.60
C GLY A 65 14.31 1.61 5.76
N LEU A 66 13.19 2.37 5.68
CA LEU A 66 12.05 1.94 4.88
C LEU A 66 12.33 2.03 3.38
N SER A 67 11.90 1.00 2.66
CA SER A 67 12.07 0.90 1.21
C SER A 67 11.51 2.12 0.48
N GLN A 68 12.10 2.46 -0.68
CA GLN A 68 11.59 3.51 -1.56
C GLN A 68 10.12 3.27 -1.94
N ALA A 69 9.74 2.00 -2.15
CA ALA A 69 8.36 1.62 -2.46
C ALA A 69 7.39 1.96 -1.31
N THR A 70 7.78 1.66 -0.07
CA THR A 70 6.99 1.98 1.13
C THR A 70 6.81 3.49 1.29
N ARG A 71 7.89 4.26 1.14
CA ARG A 71 7.86 5.73 1.22
C ARG A 71 6.99 6.35 0.12
N ALA A 72 7.14 5.88 -1.12
CA ALA A 72 6.31 6.35 -2.23
C ALA A 72 4.81 6.03 -2.01
N ARG A 73 4.49 4.85 -1.47
CA ARG A 73 3.12 4.48 -1.11
C ARG A 73 2.54 5.40 -0.04
N ARG A 74 3.27 5.65 1.05
CA ARG A 74 2.87 6.56 2.12
C ARG A 74 2.65 7.99 1.61
N LEU A 75 3.56 8.51 0.77
CA LEU A 75 3.37 9.83 0.15
C LEU A 75 2.12 9.87 -0.73
N SER A 76 1.84 8.80 -1.48
CA SER A 76 0.63 8.72 -2.31
C SER A 76 -0.64 8.76 -1.45
N ALA A 77 -0.67 8.05 -0.32
CA ALA A 77 -1.75 8.12 0.65
C ALA A 77 -1.98 9.54 1.16
N ILE A 78 -0.90 10.22 1.57
CA ILE A 78 -0.95 11.62 2.03
C ILE A 78 -1.48 12.55 0.96
N LYS A 79 -1.00 12.44 -0.29
CA LYS A 79 -1.45 13.26 -1.42
C LYS A 79 -2.95 13.09 -1.71
N GLN A 80 -3.44 11.85 -1.64
CA GLN A 80 -4.86 11.56 -1.86
C GLN A 80 -5.73 12.05 -0.71
N PHE A 81 -5.27 11.89 0.52
CA PHE A 81 -5.97 12.42 1.68
C PHE A 81 -6.08 13.95 1.64
N TYR A 82 -5.00 14.67 1.31
CA TYR A 82 -5.06 16.12 1.18
C TYR A 82 -5.89 16.60 0.00
N ARG A 83 -5.95 15.83 -1.09
CA ARG A 83 -6.89 16.11 -2.19
C ARG A 83 -8.33 16.01 -1.71
N PHE A 84 -8.67 14.93 -1.00
CA PHE A 84 -9.99 14.75 -0.40
C PHE A 84 -10.32 15.88 0.58
N CYS A 85 -9.37 16.31 1.43
CA CYS A 85 -9.61 17.44 2.34
C CYS A 85 -9.93 18.75 1.61
N VAL A 86 -9.37 18.96 0.42
CA VAL A 86 -9.69 20.12 -0.43
C VAL A 86 -11.06 19.97 -1.06
N GLU A 87 -11.40 18.78 -1.55
CA GLU A 87 -12.72 18.47 -2.14
C GLU A 87 -13.86 18.62 -1.10
N GLU A 88 -13.62 18.22 0.15
CA GLU A 88 -14.55 18.38 1.28
C GLU A 88 -14.55 19.80 1.90
N GLY A 89 -13.70 20.71 1.39
CA GLY A 89 -13.59 22.08 1.89
C GLY A 89 -12.98 22.22 3.29
N TRP A 90 -12.37 21.17 3.84
CA TRP A 90 -11.69 21.21 5.14
C TRP A 90 -10.38 21.99 5.09
N ARG A 91 -9.79 22.11 3.90
CA ARG A 91 -8.55 22.84 3.67
C ARG A 91 -8.59 23.52 2.31
N GLY A 92 -8.02 24.72 2.20
CA GLY A 92 -7.96 25.48 0.94
C GLY A 92 -6.81 25.09 0.01
N ASP A 93 -5.83 24.33 0.50
CA ASP A 93 -4.61 23.97 -0.21
C ASP A 93 -4.24 22.49 -0.02
N ASN A 94 -3.45 21.95 -0.96
CA ASN A 94 -2.85 20.63 -0.83
C ASN A 94 -1.33 20.78 -0.59
N PRO A 95 -0.84 20.67 0.66
CA PRO A 95 0.58 20.85 0.99
C PRO A 95 1.49 19.75 0.42
N ALA A 96 0.91 18.63 -0.01
CA ALA A 96 1.64 17.49 -0.52
C ALA A 96 1.86 17.54 -2.04
N ILE A 97 1.19 18.46 -2.76
CA ILE A 97 1.08 18.38 -4.23
C ILE A 97 2.43 18.48 -4.93
N GLN A 98 3.31 19.37 -4.45
CA GLN A 98 4.63 19.67 -5.04
C GLN A 98 5.72 18.69 -4.58
N ILE A 99 5.47 17.85 -3.57
CA ILE A 99 6.48 16.96 -3.02
C ILE A 99 6.75 15.82 -4.00
N SER A 100 7.97 15.75 -4.49
CA SER A 100 8.44 14.62 -5.29
C SER A 100 8.82 13.46 -4.37
N GLY A 101 8.17 12.32 -4.56
CA GLY A 101 8.51 11.10 -3.81
C GLY A 101 9.84 10.52 -4.27
N PRO A 102 10.44 9.61 -3.48
CA PRO A 102 11.57 8.83 -3.95
C PRO A 102 11.15 8.11 -5.24
N SER A 103 11.85 8.41 -6.34
CA SER A 103 11.51 7.87 -7.66
C SER A 103 11.44 6.35 -7.58
N LYS A 104 10.28 5.76 -7.88
CA LYS A 104 10.17 4.32 -8.02
C LYS A 104 11.12 3.92 -9.15
N LYS A 105 12.27 3.33 -8.82
CA LYS A 105 12.99 2.51 -9.79
C LYS A 105 11.97 1.50 -10.32
N LYS A 106 11.61 1.59 -11.60
CA LYS A 106 10.80 0.56 -12.27
C LYS A 106 11.64 -0.71 -12.26
N SER A 107 11.51 -1.53 -11.22
CA SER A 107 11.95 -2.91 -11.30
C SER A 107 11.01 -3.57 -12.29
N LEU A 108 11.58 -4.16 -13.34
CA LEU A 108 10.81 -5.10 -14.15
C LEU A 108 10.32 -6.22 -13.22
N PRO A 109 9.08 -6.73 -13.42
CA PRO A 109 8.64 -7.93 -12.75
C PRO A 109 9.70 -9.01 -12.96
N LYS A 110 10.15 -9.66 -11.88
CA LYS A 110 11.02 -10.83 -12.02
C LYS A 110 10.16 -11.95 -12.61
N THR A 111 10.45 -12.34 -13.84
CA THR A 111 9.82 -13.51 -14.46
C THR A 111 10.47 -14.77 -13.90
N LEU A 112 9.67 -15.78 -13.61
CA LEU A 112 10.20 -17.11 -13.31
C LEU A 112 10.74 -17.71 -14.60
N SER A 113 11.90 -18.36 -14.55
CA SER A 113 12.36 -19.21 -15.64
C SER A 113 11.52 -20.49 -15.69
N VAL A 114 11.52 -21.20 -16.83
CA VAL A 114 10.84 -22.49 -16.95
C VAL A 114 11.32 -23.47 -15.86
N SER A 115 12.62 -23.48 -15.56
CA SER A 115 13.18 -24.32 -14.50
C SER A 115 12.71 -23.94 -13.09
N ASP A 116 12.49 -22.64 -12.82
CA ASP A 116 11.92 -22.20 -11.54
C ASP A 116 10.48 -22.71 -11.41
N VAL A 117 9.70 -22.66 -12.49
CA VAL A 117 8.32 -23.16 -12.52
C VAL A 117 8.27 -24.68 -12.32
N GLU A 118 9.12 -25.45 -13.01
CA GLU A 118 9.21 -26.90 -12.83
C GLU A 118 9.59 -27.27 -11.39
N THR A 119 10.51 -26.51 -10.80
CA THR A 119 10.91 -26.68 -9.40
C THR A 119 9.73 -26.41 -8.46
N LEU A 120 8.98 -25.33 -8.68
CA LEU A 120 7.80 -25.00 -7.88
C LEU A 120 6.71 -26.07 -8.00
N LEU A 121 6.42 -26.56 -9.21
CA LEU A 121 5.44 -27.63 -9.44
C LEU A 121 5.85 -28.92 -8.70
N THR A 122 7.14 -29.27 -8.77
CA THR A 122 7.67 -30.46 -8.09
C THR A 122 7.62 -30.32 -6.57
N MET A 123 8.01 -29.15 -6.04
CA MET A 123 8.02 -28.88 -4.60
C MET A 123 6.62 -28.82 -4.02
N ALA A 124 5.63 -28.30 -4.75
CA ALA A 124 4.24 -28.26 -4.31
C ALA A 124 3.75 -29.65 -3.92
N VAL A 125 3.98 -30.65 -4.78
CA VAL A 125 3.60 -32.05 -4.53
C VAL A 125 4.39 -32.65 -3.35
N ARG A 126 5.69 -32.37 -3.28
CA ARG A 126 6.58 -32.94 -2.23
C ARG A 126 6.33 -32.35 -0.84
N SER A 127 5.82 -31.12 -0.77
CA SER A 127 5.54 -30.42 0.50
C SER A 127 4.18 -30.78 1.12
N ALA A 128 3.39 -31.61 0.44
CA ALA A 128 2.06 -32.01 0.89
C ALA A 128 2.11 -32.89 2.14
N LYS A 129 1.13 -32.70 3.04
CA LYS A 129 1.04 -33.49 4.29
C LYS A 129 0.56 -34.91 4.06
N ASN A 130 -0.22 -35.14 3.01
CA ASN A 130 -0.79 -36.43 2.63
C ASN A 130 -1.07 -36.47 1.11
N HIS A 131 -1.54 -37.61 0.62
CA HIS A 131 -1.77 -37.84 -0.80
C HIS A 131 -2.86 -36.92 -1.41
N GLU A 132 -3.94 -36.68 -0.68
CA GLU A 132 -5.03 -35.80 -1.16
C GLU A 132 -4.57 -34.33 -1.26
N ASP A 133 -3.78 -33.88 -0.29
CA ASP A 133 -3.14 -32.56 -0.31
C ASP A 133 -2.19 -32.43 -1.51
N ALA A 134 -1.44 -33.49 -1.84
CA ALA A 134 -0.52 -33.49 -2.96
C ALA A 134 -1.25 -33.34 -4.30
N LEU A 135 -2.36 -34.07 -4.49
CA LEU A 135 -3.20 -33.96 -5.68
C LEU A 135 -3.82 -32.57 -5.81
N ARG A 136 -4.32 -32.01 -4.70
CA ARG A 136 -4.91 -30.67 -4.68
C ARG A 136 -3.87 -29.59 -4.99
N GLN A 137 -2.70 -29.63 -4.36
CA GLN A 137 -1.62 -28.67 -4.59
C GLN A 137 -1.11 -28.74 -6.03
N ASN A 138 -0.97 -29.93 -6.60
CA ASN A 138 -0.61 -30.10 -8.01
C ASN A 138 -1.64 -29.43 -8.93
N CYS A 139 -2.92 -29.75 -8.74
CA CYS A 139 -4.01 -29.18 -9.53
C CYS A 139 -4.03 -27.65 -9.46
N LEU A 140 -3.96 -27.06 -8.26
CA LEU A 140 -3.95 -25.61 -8.07
C LEU A 140 -2.76 -24.94 -8.77
N MET A 141 -1.57 -25.51 -8.66
CA MET A 141 -0.37 -24.95 -9.31
C MET A 141 -0.44 -25.05 -10.83
N GLN A 142 -1.00 -26.14 -11.38
CA GLN A 142 -1.20 -26.30 -12.82
C GLN A 142 -2.25 -25.33 -13.36
N ILE A 143 -3.34 -25.09 -12.63
CA ILE A 143 -4.35 -24.10 -12.99
C ILE A 143 -3.72 -22.70 -13.00
N LEU A 144 -3.00 -22.31 -11.94
CA LEU A 144 -2.30 -21.04 -11.86
C LEU A 144 -1.31 -20.85 -13.03
N TYR A 145 -0.55 -21.90 -13.36
CA TYR A 145 0.40 -21.86 -14.48
C TYR A 145 -0.29 -21.75 -15.84
N ALA A 146 -1.38 -22.49 -16.06
CA ALA A 146 -2.06 -22.55 -17.35
C ALA A 146 -2.91 -21.31 -17.64
N THR A 147 -3.55 -20.72 -16.64
CA THR A 147 -4.48 -19.59 -16.82
C THR A 147 -3.85 -18.24 -16.52
N GLY A 148 -2.78 -18.19 -15.71
CA GLY A 148 -2.21 -16.95 -15.21
C GLY A 148 -3.13 -16.18 -14.26
N MET A 149 -4.14 -16.84 -13.68
CA MET A 149 -5.08 -16.23 -12.74
C MET A 149 -4.39 -15.77 -11.45
N ARG A 150 -4.92 -14.72 -10.84
CA ARG A 150 -4.47 -14.23 -9.53
C ARG A 150 -4.97 -15.17 -8.45
N VAL A 151 -4.25 -15.23 -7.32
CA VAL A 151 -4.64 -16.03 -6.13
C VAL A 151 -6.02 -15.64 -5.56
N SER A 152 -6.49 -14.43 -5.86
CA SER A 152 -7.79 -13.92 -5.44
C SER A 152 -8.95 -14.31 -6.36
N GLU A 153 -8.64 -14.81 -7.56
CA GLU A 153 -9.60 -15.32 -8.56
C GLU A 153 -9.80 -16.82 -8.34
#